data_AF-A0A8S0GSK4-F1
#
_entry.id   AF-A0A8S0GSK4-F1
#
_cell.length_a   1.000
_cell.length_b   1.000
_cell.length_c   1.000
_cell.angle_alpha   90.00
_cell.angle_beta   90.00
_cell.angle_gamma   90.00
#
_symmetry.space_group_name_H-M   'P 1'
#
loop_
_entity.id
_entity.type
_entity.pdbx_description
1 polymer ?
#
loop_
_entity_poly.entity_id
_entity_poly.type
_entity_poly.pdbx_seq_one_letter_code
_entity_poly.pdbx_strand_id
1 'polypeptide(L)'
;MTGSIKFDLSIDPQLLQRATELRQQWQAMERPVWIAASTHEGEDTVVLDAHRQLLGSYPNALLILVPRHPERFDSVHELCRQQGFATVRRSAAEPVLATTSVLLGDTMGELLFLYALADSAFVGGSLVPNGGHNLLEPAALAKPVISGPHLFNFLEIAAMLREAGALQEVDDAEGLAVAVQRLFELPQDARKMADAGLKVLKANQGALQRLLDGLGRLLGRH
;
A
#
# COMPACT_ATOMS: atom_id res chain seq x y z
N MET A 1 -0.65 -14.81 21.79
CA MET A 1 0.43 -13.84 22.10
C MET A 1 1.31 -13.59 20.86
N THR A 2 0.75 -13.00 19.80
CA THR A 2 1.48 -12.70 18.54
C THR A 2 1.15 -11.32 17.96
N GLY A 3 0.30 -10.54 18.65
CA GLY A 3 -0.16 -9.23 18.16
C GLY A 3 0.91 -8.13 18.25
N SER A 4 1.84 -8.21 19.21
CA SER A 4 2.79 -7.13 19.48
C SER A 4 3.85 -6.92 18.41
N ILE A 5 4.43 -7.99 17.86
CA ILE A 5 5.57 -7.91 16.94
C ILE A 5 5.18 -7.18 15.64
N LYS A 6 3.91 -7.25 15.23
CA LYS A 6 3.41 -6.62 14.00
C LYS A 6 3.52 -5.09 14.01
N PHE A 7 3.61 -4.47 15.18
CA PHE A 7 3.64 -3.01 15.33
C PHE A 7 5.05 -2.43 15.38
N ASP A 8 6.12 -3.23 15.48
CA ASP A 8 7.51 -2.74 15.57
C ASP A 8 8.10 -2.39 14.19
N LEU A 9 7.47 -1.42 13.52
CA LEU A 9 7.90 -0.87 12.24
C LEU A 9 8.63 0.45 12.48
N SER A 10 9.93 0.47 12.16
CA SER A 10 10.75 1.70 12.09
C SER A 10 11.04 2.04 10.63
N ILE A 11 10.70 3.26 10.22
CA ILE A 11 10.94 3.74 8.86
C ILE A 11 12.28 4.47 8.83
N ASP A 12 13.20 3.96 8.01
CA ASP A 12 14.48 4.61 7.73
C ASP A 12 14.26 5.97 7.02
N PRO A 13 14.69 7.11 7.58
CA PRO A 13 14.58 8.41 6.92
C PRO A 13 15.24 8.45 5.54
N GLN A 14 16.30 7.68 5.30
CA GLN A 14 16.96 7.60 3.99
C GLN A 14 16.08 6.92 2.94
N LEU A 15 15.17 6.02 3.34
CA LEU A 15 14.18 5.43 2.44
C LEU A 15 13.22 6.49 1.91
N LEU A 16 12.71 7.38 2.79
CA LEU A 16 11.80 8.46 2.41
C LEU A 16 12.47 9.50 1.51
N GLN A 17 13.73 9.84 1.81
CA GLN A 17 14.51 10.76 0.99
C GLN A 17 14.71 10.21 -0.43
N ARG A 18 15.14 8.95 -0.55
CA ARG A 18 15.30 8.28 -1.86
C ARG A 18 13.99 8.17 -2.63
N ALA A 19 12.88 7.93 -1.97
CA ALA A 19 11.57 7.87 -2.62
C ALA A 19 11.17 9.25 -3.18
N THR A 20 11.44 10.32 -2.44
CA THR A 20 11.20 11.70 -2.88
C THR A 20 12.06 12.05 -4.10
N GLU A 21 13.36 11.75 -4.05
CA GLU A 21 14.29 11.97 -5.16
C GLU A 21 13.87 11.20 -6.41
N LEU A 22 13.42 9.96 -6.25
CA LEU A 22 12.96 9.14 -7.37
C LEU A 22 11.64 9.68 -7.97
N ARG A 23 10.68 10.13 -7.14
CA ARG A 23 9.48 10.82 -7.66
C ARG A 23 9.83 12.11 -8.40
N GLN A 24 10.83 12.86 -7.95
CA GLN A 24 11.30 14.05 -8.67
C GLN A 24 11.88 13.68 -10.04
N GLN A 25 12.70 12.61 -10.12
CA GLN A 25 13.24 12.12 -11.40
C GLN A 25 12.14 11.70 -12.38
N TRP A 26 11.04 11.13 -11.87
CA TRP A 26 9.87 10.77 -12.67
C TRP A 26 8.97 11.96 -13.03
N GLN A 27 9.31 13.17 -12.56
CA GLN A 27 8.44 14.36 -12.61
C GLN A 27 7.06 14.08 -12.02
N ALA A 28 7.02 13.25 -10.97
CA ALA A 28 5.81 12.69 -10.41
C ALA A 28 5.42 13.32 -9.07
N MET A 29 5.89 14.53 -8.76
CA MET A 29 5.57 15.22 -7.50
C MET A 29 4.11 15.69 -7.42
N GLU A 30 3.52 16.08 -8.56
CA GLU A 30 2.10 16.45 -8.68
C GLU A 30 1.28 15.39 -9.43
N ARG A 31 1.94 14.32 -9.88
CA ARG A 31 1.33 13.21 -10.58
C ARG A 31 0.62 12.30 -9.58
N PRO A 32 -0.66 11.92 -9.78
CA PRO A 32 -1.31 10.93 -8.92
C PRO A 32 -0.60 9.58 -9.01
N VAL A 33 -0.09 9.09 -7.89
CA VAL A 33 0.55 7.76 -7.80
C VAL A 33 -0.18 6.95 -6.73
N TRP A 34 -0.59 5.73 -7.05
CA TRP A 34 -1.15 4.80 -6.07
C TRP A 34 -0.52 3.42 -6.23
N ILE A 35 -0.54 2.63 -5.16
CA ILE A 35 0.04 1.29 -5.16
C ILE A 35 -1.02 0.25 -4.85
N ALA A 36 -1.01 -0.84 -5.61
CA ALA A 36 -1.68 -2.09 -5.28
C ALA A 36 -0.62 -3.10 -4.86
N ALA A 37 -0.53 -3.36 -3.56
CA ALA A 37 0.56 -4.10 -2.95
C ALA A 37 0.15 -5.51 -2.56
N SER A 38 1.04 -6.47 -2.80
CA SER A 38 0.84 -7.89 -2.48
C SER A 38 -0.42 -8.50 -3.12
N THR A 39 -0.67 -8.17 -4.39
CA THR A 39 -1.81 -8.70 -5.14
C THR A 39 -1.69 -10.21 -5.41
N HIS A 40 -2.83 -10.89 -5.42
CA HIS A 40 -2.98 -12.30 -5.73
C HIS A 40 -3.68 -12.52 -7.06
N GLU A 41 -3.64 -13.76 -7.54
CA GLU A 41 -4.43 -14.18 -8.69
C GLU A 41 -5.92 -13.89 -8.44
N GLY A 42 -6.60 -13.33 -9.45
CA GLY A 42 -7.95 -12.80 -9.33
C GLY A 42 -8.02 -11.31 -8.98
N GLU A 43 -6.99 -10.73 -8.36
CA GLU A 43 -7.01 -9.30 -7.99
C GLU A 43 -6.37 -8.39 -9.04
N ASP A 44 -5.34 -8.86 -9.77
CA ASP A 44 -4.60 -8.00 -10.70
C ASP A 44 -5.51 -7.43 -11.79
N THR A 45 -6.48 -8.21 -12.29
CA THR A 45 -7.45 -7.72 -13.29
C THR A 45 -8.36 -6.65 -12.70
N VAL A 46 -8.86 -6.85 -11.47
CA VAL A 46 -9.71 -5.86 -10.77
C VAL A 46 -8.96 -4.55 -10.55
N VAL A 47 -7.69 -4.63 -10.13
CA VAL A 47 -6.81 -3.48 -9.93
C VAL A 47 -6.54 -2.74 -11.25
N LEU A 48 -6.26 -3.48 -12.33
CA LEU A 48 -6.03 -2.90 -13.65
C LEU A 48 -7.29 -2.26 -14.23
N ASP A 49 -8.46 -2.86 -14.03
CA ASP A 49 -9.75 -2.30 -14.44
C ASP A 49 -10.06 -1.00 -13.67
N ALA A 50 -9.82 -0.98 -12.36
CA ALA A 50 -9.92 0.22 -11.55
C ALA A 50 -8.96 1.31 -12.06
N HIS A 51 -7.72 0.93 -12.40
CA HIS A 51 -6.76 1.87 -12.95
C HIS A 51 -7.18 2.42 -14.30
N ARG A 52 -7.77 1.61 -15.19
CA ARG A 52 -8.30 2.06 -16.47
C ARG A 52 -9.38 3.11 -16.31
N GLN A 53 -10.29 2.93 -15.34
CA GLN A 53 -11.31 3.93 -15.02
C GLN A 53 -10.66 5.24 -14.54
N LEU A 54 -9.68 5.15 -13.63
CA LEU A 54 -8.92 6.30 -13.15
C LEU A 54 -8.22 7.08 -14.28
N LEU A 55 -7.64 6.38 -15.26
CA LEU A 55 -6.99 7.01 -16.41
C LEU A 55 -7.96 7.84 -17.28
N GLY A 56 -9.27 7.61 -17.20
CA GLY A 56 -10.28 8.43 -17.87
C GLY A 56 -10.36 9.85 -17.33
N SER A 57 -10.17 10.04 -16.02
CA SER A 57 -10.16 11.36 -15.35
C SER A 57 -8.75 11.88 -15.06
N TYR A 58 -7.78 10.98 -14.90
CA TYR A 58 -6.38 11.27 -14.60
C TYR A 58 -5.47 10.55 -15.60
N PRO A 59 -5.34 11.04 -16.85
CA PRO A 59 -4.58 10.36 -17.90
C PRO A 59 -3.09 10.16 -17.57
N ASN A 60 -2.57 10.96 -16.63
CA ASN A 60 -1.21 10.84 -16.12
C ASN A 60 -1.12 10.06 -14.80
N ALA A 61 -2.16 9.38 -14.31
CA ALA A 61 -2.02 8.57 -13.09
C ALA A 61 -0.98 7.45 -13.29
N LEU A 62 -0.32 7.04 -12.20
CA LEU A 62 0.60 5.90 -12.18
C LEU A 62 0.12 4.88 -11.15
N LEU A 63 -0.06 3.64 -11.60
CA LEU A 63 -0.24 2.49 -10.72
C LEU A 63 1.12 1.82 -10.48
N ILE A 64 1.50 1.65 -9.22
CA ILE A 64 2.55 0.72 -8.81
C ILE A 64 1.86 -0.62 -8.48
N LEU A 65 2.07 -1.65 -9.29
CA LEU A 65 1.47 -2.97 -9.09
C LEU A 65 2.51 -3.95 -8.56
N VAL A 66 2.30 -4.53 -7.38
CA VAL A 66 3.26 -5.41 -6.72
C VAL A 66 2.62 -6.77 -6.43
N PRO A 67 2.83 -7.78 -7.29
CA PRO A 67 2.34 -9.14 -7.04
C PRO A 67 2.98 -9.73 -5.78
N ARG A 68 2.21 -10.52 -5.02
CA ARG A 68 2.70 -11.16 -3.79
C ARG A 68 3.82 -12.19 -4.04
N HIS A 69 3.73 -12.87 -5.18
CA HIS A 69 4.46 -14.10 -5.48
C HIS A 69 5.40 -13.86 -6.68
N PRO A 70 6.73 -14.00 -6.52
CA PRO A 70 7.70 -13.73 -7.60
C PRO A 70 7.46 -14.54 -8.87
N GLU A 71 6.98 -15.77 -8.75
CA GLU A 71 6.60 -16.64 -9.87
C GLU A 71 5.49 -16.04 -10.76
N ARG A 72 4.76 -15.04 -10.26
CA ARG A 72 3.70 -14.34 -11.01
C ARG A 72 4.19 -13.11 -11.76
N PHE A 73 5.41 -12.62 -11.51
CA PHE A 73 5.88 -11.34 -12.07
C PHE A 73 5.77 -11.28 -13.60
N ASP A 74 6.24 -12.32 -14.29
CA ASP A 74 6.16 -12.35 -15.76
C ASP A 74 4.70 -12.45 -16.26
N SER A 75 3.87 -13.26 -15.61
CA SER A 75 2.46 -13.38 -15.98
C SER A 75 1.67 -12.08 -15.80
N VAL A 76 1.94 -11.32 -14.73
CA VAL A 76 1.29 -10.04 -14.46
C VAL A 76 1.83 -8.95 -15.40
N HIS A 77 3.13 -8.98 -15.72
CA HIS A 77 3.68 -8.10 -16.76
C HIS A 77 2.98 -8.30 -18.11
N GLU A 78 2.82 -9.55 -18.54
CA GLU A 78 2.12 -9.86 -19.79
C GLU A 78 0.63 -9.48 -19.73
N LEU A 79 -0.03 -9.66 -18.59
CA LEU A 79 -1.40 -9.18 -18.39
C LEU A 79 -1.50 -7.67 -18.61
N CYS A 80 -0.61 -6.87 -18.01
CA CYS A 80 -0.60 -5.42 -18.19
C CYS A 80 -0.43 -5.03 -19.68
N ARG A 81 0.47 -5.72 -20.39
CA ARG A 81 0.73 -5.49 -21.82
C ARG A 81 -0.47 -5.86 -22.69
N GLN A 82 -1.08 -7.01 -22.45
CA GLN A 82 -2.26 -7.49 -23.17
C GLN A 82 -3.45 -6.54 -22.99
N GLN A 83 -3.55 -5.94 -21.81
CA GLN A 83 -4.54 -4.92 -21.48
C GLN A 83 -4.19 -3.52 -22.03
N GLY A 84 -3.06 -3.36 -22.73
CA GLY A 84 -2.68 -2.12 -23.39
C GLY A 84 -2.08 -1.05 -22.47
N PHE A 85 -1.64 -1.41 -21.25
CA PHE A 85 -0.96 -0.46 -20.37
C PHE A 85 0.50 -0.25 -20.77
N ALA A 86 0.93 1.01 -20.80
CA ALA A 86 2.33 1.37 -20.91
C ALA A 86 3.04 0.99 -19.59
N THR A 87 3.67 -0.18 -19.59
CA THR A 87 4.18 -0.83 -18.39
C THR A 87 5.70 -0.85 -18.41
N VAL A 88 6.31 -0.52 -17.26
CA VAL A 88 7.74 -0.72 -17.02
C VAL A 88 7.95 -1.61 -15.80
N ARG A 89 9.02 -2.39 -15.79
CA ARG A 89 9.38 -3.29 -14.69
C ARG A 89 10.38 -2.60 -13.77
N ARG A 90 10.20 -2.72 -12.45
CA ARG A 90 11.15 -2.19 -11.47
C ARG A 90 12.53 -2.83 -11.64
N SER A 91 12.58 -4.14 -11.88
CA SER A 91 13.81 -4.92 -12.08
C SER A 91 14.61 -4.50 -13.32
N ALA A 92 13.93 -3.98 -14.35
CA ALA A 92 14.58 -3.53 -15.59
C ALA A 92 15.32 -2.19 -15.42
N ALA A 93 15.06 -1.47 -14.31
CA ALA A 93 15.62 -0.15 -14.02
C ALA A 93 15.42 0.88 -15.17
N GLU A 94 14.37 0.68 -15.97
CA GLU A 94 13.97 1.62 -17.01
C GLU A 94 13.33 2.87 -16.40
N PRO A 95 13.48 4.04 -17.04
CA PRO A 95 12.88 5.27 -16.55
C PRO A 95 11.35 5.19 -16.61
N VAL A 96 10.68 5.56 -15.52
CA VAL A 96 9.23 5.84 -15.54
C VAL A 96 9.03 7.15 -16.27
N LEU A 97 8.36 7.10 -17.42
CA LEU A 97 8.06 8.26 -18.26
C LEU A 97 6.68 8.81 -17.92
N ALA A 98 6.38 10.02 -18.41
CA ALA A 98 5.05 10.63 -18.28
C ALA A 98 3.93 9.77 -18.89
N THR A 99 4.26 8.94 -19.91
CA THR A 99 3.33 8.03 -20.58
C THR A 99 3.20 6.66 -19.91
N THR A 100 4.11 6.30 -19.00
CA THR A 100 4.07 5.03 -18.25
C THR A 100 2.84 5.04 -17.35
N SER A 101 1.88 4.14 -17.53
CA SER A 101 0.69 4.02 -16.65
C SER A 101 0.90 3.01 -15.53
N VAL A 102 1.75 1.99 -15.73
CA VAL A 102 2.00 0.94 -14.73
C VAL A 102 3.49 0.78 -14.48
N LEU A 103 3.89 0.84 -13.21
CA LEU A 103 5.18 0.34 -12.73
C LEU A 103 4.94 -1.01 -12.05
N LEU A 104 5.44 -2.09 -12.64
CA LEU A 104 5.40 -3.41 -12.01
C LEU A 104 6.54 -3.53 -11.00
N GLY A 105 6.20 -3.64 -9.71
CA GLY A 105 7.13 -3.94 -8.63
C GLY A 105 7.49 -5.42 -8.60
N ASP A 106 8.40 -5.82 -9.46
CA ASP A 106 8.85 -7.21 -9.64
C ASP A 106 10.20 -7.49 -8.96
N THR A 107 10.39 -6.91 -7.78
CA THR A 107 11.61 -7.05 -6.97
C THR A 107 11.24 -7.45 -5.54
N MET A 108 12.13 -8.21 -4.90
CA MET A 108 11.93 -8.69 -3.53
C MET A 108 12.51 -7.71 -2.51
N GLY A 109 11.81 -7.51 -1.39
CA GLY A 109 12.30 -6.71 -0.26
C GLY A 109 12.20 -5.19 -0.43
N GLU A 110 11.64 -4.69 -1.55
CA GLU A 110 11.49 -3.25 -1.81
C GLU A 110 10.09 -2.70 -1.44
N LEU A 111 9.19 -3.50 -0.86
CA LEU A 111 7.78 -3.11 -0.72
C LEU A 111 7.57 -1.81 0.08
N LEU A 112 8.29 -1.61 1.19
CA LEU A 112 8.24 -0.34 1.95
C LEU A 112 8.69 0.86 1.12
N PHE A 113 9.72 0.68 0.29
CA PHE A 113 10.18 1.72 -0.63
C PHE A 113 9.13 2.02 -1.70
N LEU A 114 8.46 0.99 -2.24
CA LEU A 114 7.38 1.15 -3.20
C LEU A 114 6.15 1.84 -2.60
N TYR A 115 5.79 1.53 -1.35
CA TYR A 115 4.76 2.30 -0.63
C TYR A 115 5.14 3.77 -0.46
N ALA A 116 6.40 4.08 -0.18
CA ALA A 116 6.85 5.46 0.03
C ALA A 116 6.71 6.33 -1.23
N LEU A 117 6.74 5.71 -2.42
CA LEU A 117 6.54 6.38 -3.72
C LEU A 117 5.08 6.72 -4.03
N ALA A 118 4.11 6.10 -3.34
CA ALA A 118 2.69 6.25 -3.62
C ALA A 118 2.00 7.27 -2.70
N ASP A 119 0.88 7.82 -3.16
CA ASP A 119 0.01 8.72 -2.40
C ASP A 119 -1.01 7.95 -1.56
N SER A 120 -1.45 6.78 -2.03
CA SER A 120 -2.39 5.87 -1.36
C SER A 120 -2.08 4.41 -1.68
N ALA A 121 -2.56 3.49 -0.83
CA ALA A 121 -2.22 2.08 -0.91
C ALA A 121 -3.46 1.17 -0.84
N PHE A 122 -3.67 0.36 -1.86
CA PHE A 122 -4.50 -0.83 -1.79
C PHE A 122 -3.66 -2.04 -1.35
N VAL A 123 -4.10 -2.74 -0.30
CA VAL A 123 -3.42 -3.94 0.21
C VAL A 123 -4.19 -5.18 -0.23
N GLY A 124 -3.57 -5.96 -1.12
CA GLY A 124 -4.15 -7.16 -1.74
C GLY A 124 -4.26 -8.36 -0.80
N GLY A 125 -4.53 -9.53 -1.40
CA GLY A 125 -4.98 -10.74 -0.72
C GLY A 125 -6.34 -10.57 -0.06
N SER A 126 -7.08 -9.52 -0.42
CA SER A 126 -8.21 -8.98 0.33
C SER A 126 -9.48 -8.86 -0.50
N LEU A 127 -9.38 -8.78 -1.84
CA LEU A 127 -10.52 -8.93 -2.77
C LEU A 127 -10.79 -10.40 -3.13
N VAL A 128 -9.87 -11.28 -2.76
CA VAL A 128 -10.03 -12.74 -2.81
C VAL A 128 -9.96 -13.31 -1.39
N PRO A 129 -10.54 -14.50 -1.10
CA PRO A 129 -10.60 -15.07 0.24
C PRO A 129 -9.26 -15.63 0.75
N ASN A 130 -8.18 -14.87 0.61
CA ASN A 130 -6.82 -15.22 1.04
C ASN A 130 -6.44 -14.63 2.41
N GLY A 131 -7.28 -13.74 2.94
CA GLY A 131 -7.22 -13.27 4.33
C GLY A 131 -6.45 -11.99 4.57
N GLY A 132 -6.05 -11.31 3.50
CA GLY A 132 -5.40 -10.00 3.51
C GLY A 132 -3.89 -10.08 3.76
N HIS A 133 -3.23 -8.93 3.58
CA HIS A 133 -1.83 -8.72 3.94
C HIS A 133 -1.68 -7.60 4.97
N ASN A 134 -0.43 -7.27 5.32
CA ASN A 134 -0.11 -6.37 6.41
C ASN A 134 -0.53 -4.91 6.13
N LEU A 135 -1.62 -4.49 6.75
CA LEU A 135 -2.15 -3.12 6.68
C LEU A 135 -1.27 -2.08 7.41
N LEU A 136 -0.35 -2.51 8.27
CA LEU A 136 0.46 -1.60 9.10
C LEU A 136 1.62 -0.96 8.34
N GLU A 137 2.13 -1.60 7.28
CA GLU A 137 3.22 -1.05 6.46
C GLU A 137 2.84 0.28 5.79
N PRO A 138 1.72 0.38 5.03
CA PRO A 138 1.31 1.68 4.47
C PRO A 138 0.89 2.68 5.57
N ALA A 139 0.28 2.22 6.67
CA ALA A 139 -0.06 3.09 7.79
C ALA A 139 1.17 3.72 8.47
N ALA A 140 2.28 2.97 8.58
CA ALA A 140 3.55 3.47 9.10
C ALA A 140 4.19 4.55 8.23
N LEU A 141 3.92 4.51 6.93
CA LEU A 141 4.34 5.50 5.95
C LEU A 141 3.32 6.65 5.77
N ALA A 142 2.33 6.73 6.67
CA ALA A 142 1.23 7.70 6.61
C ALA A 142 0.54 7.70 5.24
N LYS A 143 0.23 6.51 4.72
CA LYS A 143 -0.56 6.34 3.49
C LYS A 143 -2.01 6.00 3.85
N PRO A 144 -3.01 6.60 3.18
CA PRO A 144 -4.37 6.10 3.18
C PRO A 144 -4.40 4.63 2.77
N VAL A 145 -5.12 3.79 3.53
CA VAL A 145 -5.15 2.34 3.33
C VAL A 145 -6.51 1.89 2.79
N ILE A 146 -6.50 1.24 1.63
CA ILE A 146 -7.66 0.60 1.02
C ILE A 146 -7.44 -0.92 1.07
N SER A 147 -8.49 -1.70 1.27
CA SER A 147 -8.44 -3.16 1.11
C SER A 147 -9.76 -3.71 0.60
N GLY A 148 -9.77 -4.98 0.21
CA GLY A 148 -11.00 -5.75 0.07
C GLY A 148 -11.53 -6.28 1.41
N PRO A 149 -12.68 -6.97 1.41
CA PRO A 149 -13.38 -7.41 2.62
C PRO A 149 -12.73 -8.64 3.30
N HIS A 150 -11.88 -9.38 2.60
CA HIS A 150 -11.32 -10.64 3.10
C HIS A 150 -10.07 -10.43 3.96
N LEU A 151 -10.26 -10.02 5.22
CA LEU A 151 -9.16 -9.66 6.15
C LEU A 151 -9.02 -10.62 7.34
N PHE A 152 -9.39 -11.88 7.20
CA PHE A 152 -9.45 -12.81 8.34
C PHE A 152 -8.10 -13.05 9.05
N ASN A 153 -6.95 -12.82 8.40
CA ASN A 153 -5.63 -12.89 9.03
C ASN A 153 -5.24 -11.60 9.80
N PHE A 154 -5.99 -10.52 9.61
CA PHE A 154 -5.70 -9.18 10.10
C PHE A 154 -6.91 -8.50 10.78
N LEU A 155 -7.92 -9.25 11.21
CA LEU A 155 -9.19 -8.72 11.75
C LEU A 155 -9.03 -7.66 12.84
N GLU A 156 -8.14 -7.89 13.81
CA GLU A 156 -7.91 -6.97 14.92
C GLU A 156 -7.30 -5.64 14.43
N ILE A 157 -6.32 -5.72 13.53
CA ILE A 157 -5.68 -4.54 12.92
C ILE A 157 -6.68 -3.80 12.04
N ALA A 158 -7.44 -4.54 11.22
CA ALA A 158 -8.47 -3.99 10.35
C ALA A 158 -9.55 -3.27 11.16
N ALA A 159 -10.03 -3.86 12.26
CA ALA A 159 -11.00 -3.24 13.16
C ALA A 159 -10.48 -1.92 13.74
N MET A 160 -9.26 -1.91 14.26
CA MET A 160 -8.65 -0.67 14.80
C MET A 160 -8.50 0.42 13.75
N LEU A 161 -8.04 0.07 12.54
CA LEU A 161 -7.90 1.04 11.45
C LEU A 161 -9.28 1.52 10.96
N ARG A 162 -10.27 0.64 10.86
CA ARG A 162 -11.64 0.98 10.48
C ARG A 162 -12.27 1.96 11.49
N GLU A 163 -12.19 1.66 12.78
CA GLU A 163 -12.70 2.52 13.86
C GLU A 163 -12.03 3.89 13.89
N ALA A 164 -10.75 3.96 13.53
CA ALA A 164 -10.01 5.21 13.44
C ALA A 164 -10.31 6.02 12.16
N GLY A 165 -11.03 5.44 11.18
CA GLY A 165 -11.22 6.05 9.86
C GLY A 165 -9.97 6.01 8.99
N ALA A 166 -9.08 5.05 9.23
CA ALA A 166 -7.80 4.87 8.54
C ALA A 166 -7.82 3.76 7.47
N LEU A 167 -8.89 2.97 7.40
CA LEU A 167 -9.09 1.89 6.44
C LEU A 167 -10.41 2.09 5.70
N GLN A 168 -10.36 2.02 4.36
CA GLN A 168 -11.53 1.94 3.50
C GLN A 168 -11.60 0.57 2.85
N GLU A 169 -12.74 -0.10 2.96
CA GLU A 169 -12.97 -1.39 2.31
C GLU A 169 -13.76 -1.20 1.01
N VAL A 170 -13.40 -1.96 -0.03
CA VAL A 170 -14.02 -1.93 -1.36
C VAL A 170 -14.25 -3.37 -1.85
N ASP A 171 -15.29 -3.61 -2.63
CA ASP A 171 -15.65 -4.97 -3.05
C ASP A 171 -15.19 -5.32 -4.46
N ASP A 172 -14.93 -4.32 -5.31
CA ASP A 172 -14.66 -4.51 -6.74
C ASP A 172 -13.84 -3.36 -7.36
N ALA A 173 -13.69 -3.40 -8.70
CA ALA A 173 -12.93 -2.42 -9.47
C ALA A 173 -13.54 -1.01 -9.43
N GLU A 174 -14.87 -0.91 -9.44
CA GLU A 174 -15.57 0.39 -9.39
C GLU A 174 -15.39 1.04 -8.03
N GLY A 175 -15.63 0.28 -6.95
CA GLY A 175 -15.39 0.74 -5.59
C GLY A 175 -13.93 1.16 -5.36
N LEU A 176 -12.97 0.38 -5.89
CA LEU A 176 -11.55 0.71 -5.81
C LEU A 176 -11.21 1.99 -6.58
N ALA A 177 -11.71 2.15 -7.80
CA ALA A 177 -11.50 3.36 -8.60
C ALA A 177 -12.05 4.60 -7.90
N VAL A 178 -13.29 4.54 -7.40
CA VAL A 178 -13.94 5.65 -6.67
C VAL A 178 -13.17 6.00 -5.39
N ALA A 179 -12.73 4.98 -4.64
CA ALA A 179 -11.95 5.19 -3.42
C ALA A 179 -10.62 5.92 -3.71
N VAL A 180 -9.86 5.44 -4.69
CA VAL A 180 -8.58 6.05 -5.08
C VAL A 180 -8.79 7.45 -5.65
N GLN A 181 -9.79 7.64 -6.51
CA GLN A 181 -10.15 8.95 -7.08
C GLN A 181 -10.46 9.97 -5.99
N ARG A 182 -11.28 9.60 -5.00
CA ARG A 182 -11.62 10.49 -3.88
C ARG A 182 -10.37 10.96 -3.13
N LEU A 183 -9.39 10.07 -2.95
CA LEU A 183 -8.13 10.42 -2.28
C LEU A 183 -7.25 11.37 -3.11
N PHE A 184 -7.34 11.31 -4.45
CA PHE A 184 -6.70 12.28 -5.34
C PHE A 184 -7.40 13.65 -5.29
N GLU A 185 -8.73 13.65 -5.27
CA GLU A 185 -9.55 14.89 -5.31
C GLU A 185 -9.63 15.62 -3.98
N LEU A 186 -9.55 14.89 -2.86
CA LEU A 186 -9.73 15.44 -1.52
C LEU A 186 -8.47 15.23 -0.66
N PRO A 187 -7.39 16.02 -0.86
CA PRO A 187 -6.14 15.91 -0.09
C PRO A 187 -6.33 15.98 1.43
N GLN A 188 -7.33 16.73 1.89
CA GLN A 188 -7.64 16.81 3.32
C GLN A 188 -8.20 15.50 3.88
N ASP A 189 -9.03 14.79 3.12
CA ASP A 189 -9.57 13.50 3.52
C ASP A 189 -8.48 12.44 3.49
N ALA A 190 -7.65 12.44 2.44
CA ALA A 190 -6.47 11.58 2.36
C ALA A 190 -5.54 11.78 3.56
N ARG A 191 -5.24 13.04 3.90
CA ARG A 191 -4.38 13.35 5.06
C ARG A 191 -5.01 12.91 6.39
N LYS A 192 -6.31 13.13 6.60
CA LYS A 192 -7.01 12.66 7.81
C LYS A 192 -6.92 11.14 7.96
N MET A 193 -7.14 10.40 6.87
CA MET A 193 -7.07 8.94 6.84
C MET A 193 -5.64 8.43 7.14
N ALA A 194 -4.65 9.03 6.51
CA ALA A 194 -3.23 8.75 6.76
C ALA A 194 -2.82 9.02 8.22
N ASP A 195 -3.17 10.20 8.75
CA ASP A 195 -2.85 10.60 10.11
C ASP A 195 -3.52 9.67 11.15
N ALA A 196 -4.75 9.24 10.87
CA ALA A 196 -5.45 8.25 11.69
C ALA A 196 -4.73 6.90 11.73
N GLY A 197 -4.26 6.40 10.58
CA GLY A 197 -3.50 5.14 10.50
C GLY A 197 -2.19 5.21 11.27
N LEU A 198 -1.45 6.31 11.11
CA LEU A 198 -0.21 6.54 11.84
C LEU A 198 -0.44 6.63 13.37
N LYS A 199 -1.56 7.23 13.79
CA LYS A 199 -1.94 7.31 15.21
C LYS A 199 -2.23 5.93 15.79
N VAL A 200 -2.93 5.05 15.06
CA VAL A 200 -3.18 3.67 15.48
C VAL A 200 -1.86 2.93 15.68
N LEU A 201 -0.91 3.05 14.75
CA LEU A 201 0.40 2.42 14.87
C LEU A 201 1.15 2.89 16.13
N LYS A 202 1.28 4.20 16.31
CA LYS A 202 2.01 4.81 17.45
C LYS A 202 1.40 4.42 18.81
N ALA A 203 0.07 4.38 18.90
CA ALA A 203 -0.62 3.99 20.13
C ALA A 203 -0.30 2.53 20.53
N ASN A 204 -0.26 1.63 19.55
CA ASN A 204 0.01 0.21 19.76
C ASN A 204 1.50 -0.09 20.01
N GLN A 205 2.42 0.62 19.34
CA GLN A 205 3.86 0.57 19.66
C GLN A 205 4.12 0.97 21.12
N GLY A 206 3.51 2.07 21.57
CA GLY A 206 3.65 2.52 22.96
C GLY A 206 3.07 1.52 23.97
N ALA A 207 1.99 0.80 23.61
CA ALA A 207 1.42 -0.24 24.47
C ALA A 207 2.36 -1.45 24.61
N LEU A 208 3.01 -1.87 23.52
CA LEU A 208 4.03 -2.92 23.54
C LEU A 208 5.21 -2.54 24.43
N GLN A 209 5.76 -1.34 24.25
CA GLN A 209 6.91 -0.90 25.05
C GLN A 209 6.59 -0.90 26.55
N ARG A 210 5.41 -0.40 26.94
CA ARG A 210 4.96 -0.41 28.35
C ARG A 210 4.83 -1.83 28.92
N LEU A 211 4.40 -2.80 28.10
CA LEU A 211 4.29 -4.19 28.51
C LEU A 211 5.69 -4.81 28.72
N LEU A 212 6.61 -4.59 27.78
CA LEU A 212 7.99 -5.06 27.88
C LEU A 212 8.72 -4.45 29.09
N ASP A 213 8.58 -3.14 29.30
CA ASP A 213 9.15 -2.45 30.46
C ASP A 213 8.58 -3.01 31.78
N GLY A 214 7.28 -3.32 31.81
CA GLY A 214 6.61 -3.94 32.96
C GLY A 214 7.14 -5.33 33.28
N LEU A 215 7.34 -6.18 32.26
CA LEU A 215 7.95 -7.50 32.41
C LEU A 215 9.41 -7.41 32.85
N GLY A 216 10.19 -6.49 32.29
CA GLY A 216 11.59 -6.26 32.69
C GLY A 216 11.73 -5.89 34.17
N ARG A 217 10.79 -5.09 34.71
CA ARG A 217 10.74 -4.75 36.15
C ARG A 217 10.36 -5.93 37.05
N LEU A 218 9.61 -6.90 36.54
CA LEU A 218 9.24 -8.12 37.28
C LEU A 218 10.35 -9.17 37.24
N LEU A 219 11.09 -9.25 36.14
CA LEU A 219 12.19 -10.22 35.94
C LEU A 219 13.52 -9.72 36.52
N GLY A 220 13.73 -8.40 36.67
CA GLY A 220 14.91 -7.80 37.31
C GLY A 220 14.88 -7.74 38.84
N ARG A 221 13.98 -8.50 39.50
CA ARG A 221 13.80 -8.53 40.97
C ARG A 221 14.39 -9.78 41.65
N HIS A 222 15.33 -10.48 41.00
CA HIS A 222 16.10 -11.57 41.59
C HIS A 222 17.60 -11.29 41.52
#